data_AF-A0A3C0VFG7-F1
#
_entry.id   AF-A0A3C0VFG7-F1
#
_cell.length_a   1.000
_cell.length_b   1.000
_cell.length_c   1.000
_cell.angle_alpha   90.00
_cell.angle_beta   90.00
_cell.angle_gamma   90.00
#
_symmetry.space_group_name_H-M   'P 1'
#
loop_
_entity.id
_entity.type
_entity.pdbx_description
1 polymer ?
#
loop_
_entity_poly.entity_id
_entity_poly.type
_entity_poly.pdbx_seq_one_letter_code
_entity_poly.pdbx_strand_id
1 'polypeptide(L)'
;MKTTEKPREAASRRLFLARSGEALGASALAALAAPNVHAAENNTIKLALIGCGGRGTGAVADAFAATGGPVRLHAMADLFDGRLQGSLKALADAYGA
;
A
#
# COMPACT_ATOMS: atom_id res chain seq x y z
N MET A 1 1.14 53.10 -49.80
CA MET A 1 0.86 52.03 -48.82
C MET A 1 1.87 50.92 -49.06
N LYS A 2 2.88 50.76 -48.20
CA LYS A 2 3.88 49.67 -48.30
C LYS A 2 3.58 48.67 -47.19
N THR A 3 3.13 47.48 -47.54
CA THR A 3 2.89 46.39 -46.59
C THR A 3 4.21 45.69 -46.28
N THR A 4 4.55 45.60 -45.00
CA THR A 4 5.72 44.88 -44.48
C THR A 4 5.34 43.40 -44.31
N GLU A 5 5.96 42.49 -45.04
CA GLU A 5 5.79 41.05 -44.77
C GLU A 5 6.82 40.58 -43.73
N LYS A 6 6.33 39.97 -42.65
CA LYS A 6 7.13 39.33 -41.60
C LYS A 6 7.61 37.97 -42.14
N PRO A 7 8.92 37.65 -42.10
CA PRO A 7 9.38 36.36 -42.59
C PRO A 7 8.70 35.25 -41.79
N ARG A 8 7.97 34.36 -42.47
CA ARG A 8 7.53 33.10 -41.85
C ARG A 8 8.80 32.28 -41.63
N GLU A 9 9.20 32.14 -40.37
CA GLU A 9 10.27 31.27 -39.95
C GLU A 9 9.93 29.85 -40.42
N ALA A 10 10.54 29.41 -41.53
CA ALA A 10 10.31 28.09 -42.07
C ALA A 10 10.73 27.07 -41.01
N ALA A 11 9.83 26.14 -40.69
CA ALA A 11 10.08 25.07 -39.74
C ALA A 11 11.34 24.30 -40.16
N SER A 12 12.48 24.67 -39.59
CA SER A 12 13.77 24.08 -39.91
C SER A 12 13.90 22.75 -39.18
N ARG A 13 14.49 21.75 -39.85
CA ARG A 13 14.86 20.46 -39.23
C ARG A 13 15.63 20.66 -37.91
N ARG A 14 16.46 21.71 -37.82
CA ARG A 14 17.21 22.06 -36.61
C ARG A 14 16.30 22.56 -35.48
N LEU A 15 15.27 23.33 -35.81
CA LEU A 15 14.28 23.80 -34.84
C LEU A 15 13.41 22.64 -34.33
N PHE A 16 13.05 21.72 -35.23
CA PHE A 16 12.31 20.50 -34.86
C PHE A 16 13.12 19.59 -33.93
N LEU A 17 14.40 19.35 -34.24
CA LEU A 17 15.29 18.54 -33.41
C LEU A 17 15.56 19.20 -32.05
N ALA A 18 15.76 20.52 -32.00
CA ALA A 18 15.94 21.25 -30.75
C ALA A 18 14.70 21.13 -29.85
N ARG A 19 13.50 21.38 -30.40
CA ARG A 19 12.24 21.25 -29.63
C ARG A 19 11.94 19.82 -29.21
N SER A 20 12.23 18.83 -30.07
CA SER A 20 12.07 17.42 -29.73
C SER A 20 13.03 16.99 -28.62
N GLY A 21 14.26 17.52 -28.61
CA GLY A 21 15.24 17.27 -27.55
C GLY A 21 14.82 17.85 -26.20
N GLU A 22 14.30 19.08 -26.17
CA GLU A 22 13.80 19.73 -24.95
C GLU A 22 12.62 18.96 -24.33
N ALA A 23 11.67 18.49 -25.16
CA ALA A 23 10.52 17.73 -24.70
C ALA A 23 10.89 16.37 -24.07
N LEU A 24 11.92 15.70 -24.59
CA LEU A 24 12.43 14.44 -24.05
C LEU A 24 13.24 14.64 -22.75
N GLY A 25 13.96 15.76 -22.60
CA GLY A 25 14.70 16.06 -21.38
C GLY A 25 13.81 16.35 -20.17
N ALA A 26 12.67 17.02 -20.39
CA ALA A 26 11.72 17.35 -19.33
C ALA A 26 10.99 16.13 -18.76
N SER A 27 10.68 15.12 -19.58
CA SER A 27 9.98 13.91 -19.14
C SER A 27 10.87 12.97 -18.32
N ALA A 28 12.17 12.89 -18.63
CA ALA A 28 13.14 12.12 -17.85
C ALA A 28 13.31 12.67 -16.42
N LEU A 29 13.32 14.00 -16.25
CA LEU A 29 13.44 14.62 -14.93
C LEU A 29 12.16 14.43 -14.09
N ALA A 30 10.98 14.41 -14.73
CA ALA A 30 9.71 14.12 -14.06
C ALA A 30 9.63 12.67 -13.54
N ALA A 31 10.25 11.71 -14.24
CA ALA A 31 10.34 10.33 -13.79
C ALA A 31 11.26 10.15 -12.56
N LEU A 32 12.32 10.96 -12.44
CA LEU A 32 13.21 10.99 -11.27
C LEU A 32 12.60 11.73 -10.06
N ALA A 33 11.65 12.64 -10.32
CA ALA A 33 10.92 13.39 -9.29
C ALA A 33 9.63 12.70 -8.84
N ALA A 34 9.27 11.56 -9.43
CA ALA A 34 8.12 10.79 -8.99
C ALA A 34 8.38 10.29 -7.55
N PRO A 35 7.56 10.69 -6.56
CA PRO A 35 7.71 10.16 -5.21
C PRO A 35 7.55 8.64 -5.26
N ASN A 36 8.39 7.92 -4.52
CA ASN A 36 8.22 6.49 -4.27
C ASN A 36 6.92 6.30 -3.46
N VAL A 37 5.78 6.26 -4.14
CA VAL A 37 4.43 6.15 -3.53
C VAL A 37 4.12 4.74 -3.01
N HIS A 38 5.02 3.77 -3.22
CA HIS A 38 4.99 2.47 -2.56
C HIS A 38 5.58 2.57 -1.13
N ALA A 39 5.14 3.56 -0.35
CA ALA A 39 5.42 3.56 1.08
C ALA A 39 4.93 2.23 1.65
N ALA A 40 5.80 1.55 2.39
CA ALA A 40 5.58 0.22 2.97
C ALA A 40 4.23 0.16 3.70
N GLU A 41 3.21 -0.38 3.03
CA GLU A 41 1.88 -0.53 3.60
C GLU A 41 1.95 -1.54 4.74
N ASN A 42 1.47 -1.14 5.92
CA ASN A 42 1.30 -2.07 7.03
C ASN A 42 0.07 -2.95 6.76
N ASN A 43 0.26 -4.01 5.97
CA ASN A 43 -0.76 -5.01 5.63
C ASN A 43 -1.04 -6.02 6.76
N THR A 44 -1.00 -5.56 8.02
CA THR A 44 -1.40 -6.39 9.16
C THR A 44 -2.90 -6.62 9.14
N ILE A 45 -3.30 -7.87 9.02
CA ILE A 45 -4.69 -8.30 9.11
C ILE A 45 -5.15 -8.15 10.57
N LYS A 46 -6.17 -7.31 10.77
CA LYS A 46 -6.79 -7.10 12.09
C LYS A 46 -7.86 -8.15 12.32
N LEU A 47 -7.57 -9.09 13.22
CA LEU A 47 -8.47 -10.19 13.56
C LEU A 47 -9.31 -9.84 14.79
N ALA A 48 -10.58 -10.24 14.79
CA ALA A 48 -11.44 -10.22 15.96
C ALA A 48 -12.13 -11.58 16.10
N LEU A 49 -12.30 -12.05 17.34
CA LEU A 49 -12.94 -13.32 17.65
C LEU A 49 -14.25 -13.11 18.41
N ILE A 50 -15.34 -13.73 17.94
CA ILE A 50 -16.60 -13.86 18.68
C ILE A 50 -16.86 -15.35 18.91
N GLY A 51 -16.96 -15.76 20.17
CA GLY A 51 -17.02 -17.16 20.58
C GLY A 51 -15.64 -17.72 20.90
N CYS A 52 -15.25 -17.62 22.16
CA CYS A 52 -13.95 -18.01 22.74
C CYS A 52 -13.91 -19.48 23.21
N GLY A 53 -14.69 -20.35 22.57
CA GLY A 53 -14.62 -21.80 22.80
C GLY A 53 -13.46 -22.45 22.04
N GLY A 54 -13.28 -23.77 22.18
CA GLY A 54 -12.16 -24.50 21.56
C GLY A 54 -12.01 -24.29 20.05
N ARG A 55 -13.12 -24.21 19.30
CA ARG A 55 -13.10 -23.93 17.86
C ARG A 55 -12.66 -22.50 17.53
N GLY A 56 -13.12 -21.51 18.28
CA GLY A 56 -12.75 -20.12 18.06
C GLY A 56 -11.28 -19.85 18.37
N THR A 57 -10.79 -20.39 19.49
CA THR A 57 -9.37 -20.37 19.84
C THR A 57 -8.51 -21.06 18.77
N GLY A 58 -8.94 -22.23 18.27
CA GLY A 58 -8.26 -22.94 17.19
C GLY A 58 -8.22 -22.13 15.88
N ALA A 59 -9.31 -21.44 15.53
CA ALA A 59 -9.34 -20.59 14.35
C ALA A 59 -8.34 -19.42 14.42
N VAL A 60 -8.13 -18.83 15.62
CA VAL A 60 -7.08 -17.82 15.81
C VAL A 60 -5.69 -18.43 15.66
N ALA A 61 -5.47 -19.62 16.21
CA ALA A 61 -4.21 -20.35 16.04
C ALA A 61 -3.90 -20.64 14.56
N ASP A 62 -4.89 -21.07 13.79
CA ASP A 62 -4.77 -21.29 12.35
C ASP A 62 -4.45 -19.98 11.60
N ALA A 63 -5.12 -18.88 11.98
CA ALA A 63 -4.88 -17.57 11.38
C ALA A 63 -3.45 -17.06 11.64
N PHE A 64 -2.90 -17.29 12.84
CA PHE A 64 -1.53 -16.95 13.17
C PHE A 64 -0.48 -17.86 12.51
N ALA A 65 -0.84 -19.11 12.19
CA ALA A 65 0.02 -20.04 11.47
C ALA A 65 0.05 -19.82 9.95
N ALA A 66 -0.88 -19.03 9.41
CA ALA A 66 -0.99 -18.80 7.97
C ALA A 66 0.18 -17.95 7.42
N THR A 67 0.60 -18.24 6.18
CA THR A 67 1.73 -17.56 5.50
C THR A 67 1.31 -16.31 4.69
N GLY A 68 0.09 -15.80 4.91
CA GLY A 68 -0.53 -14.73 4.10
C GLY A 68 -0.15 -13.29 4.48
N GLY A 69 0.76 -13.10 5.43
CA GLY A 69 1.14 -11.79 5.96
C GLY A 69 0.93 -11.69 7.48
N PRO A 70 1.30 -10.56 8.10
CA PRO A 70 1.17 -10.40 9.54
C PRO A 70 -0.30 -10.35 9.95
N VAL A 71 -0.64 -11.03 11.04
CA VAL A 71 -2.00 -11.05 11.63
C VAL A 71 -1.91 -10.63 13.09
N ARG A 72 -2.88 -9.84 13.57
CA ARG A 72 -2.96 -9.46 14.98
C ARG A 72 -4.39 -9.52 15.49
N LEU A 73 -4.61 -10.22 16.59
CA LEU A 73 -5.87 -10.25 17.31
C LEU A 73 -6.07 -8.92 18.06
N HIS A 74 -7.14 -8.21 17.72
CA HIS A 74 -7.48 -6.89 18.28
C HIS A 74 -8.61 -6.93 19.29
N ALA A 75 -9.52 -7.89 19.16
CA ALA A 75 -10.69 -7.99 20.02
C ALA A 75 -11.15 -9.43 20.19
N MET A 76 -11.71 -9.73 21.36
CA MET A 76 -12.33 -11.01 21.69
C MET A 76 -13.64 -10.75 22.43
N ALA A 77 -14.66 -11.57 22.15
CA ALA A 77 -15.94 -11.53 22.85
C ALA A 77 -16.49 -12.95 23.07
N ASP A 78 -17.11 -13.18 24.23
CA ASP A 78 -17.87 -14.38 24.55
C ASP A 78 -18.94 -14.03 25.62
N LEU A 79 -20.02 -14.81 25.67
CA LEU A 79 -21.03 -14.68 26.72
C LEU A 79 -20.51 -15.13 28.09
N PHE A 80 -19.55 -16.05 28.09
CA PHE A 80 -18.97 -16.64 29.30
C PHE A 80 -17.56 -16.09 29.51
N ASP A 81 -17.39 -15.21 30.50
CA ASP A 81 -16.11 -14.56 30.80
C ASP A 81 -14.96 -15.56 31.02
N GLY A 82 -15.21 -16.67 31.73
CA GLY A 82 -14.20 -17.71 31.92
C GLY A 82 -13.66 -18.32 30.61
N ARG A 83 -14.47 -18.39 29.55
CA ARG A 83 -14.02 -18.84 28.23
C ARG A 83 -13.19 -17.78 27.53
N LEU A 84 -13.61 -16.51 27.62
CA LEU A 84 -12.87 -15.37 27.09
C LEU A 84 -11.49 -15.29 27.72
N GLN A 85 -11.41 -15.27 29.06
CA GLN A 85 -10.15 -15.19 29.80
C GLN A 85 -9.26 -16.41 29.55
N GLY A 86 -9.83 -17.62 29.55
CA GLY A 86 -9.09 -18.85 29.28
C GLY A 86 -8.51 -18.89 27.87
N SER A 87 -9.30 -18.50 26.86
CA SER A 87 -8.86 -18.41 25.47
C SER A 87 -7.79 -17.34 25.30
N LEU A 88 -8.00 -16.13 25.85
CA LEU A 88 -7.04 -15.04 25.79
C LEU A 88 -5.71 -15.44 26.41
N LYS A 89 -5.73 -16.06 27.61
CA LYS A 89 -4.52 -16.56 28.26
C LYS A 89 -3.80 -17.59 27.39
N ALA A 90 -4.51 -18.59 26.88
CA ALA A 90 -3.91 -19.63 26.05
C ALA A 90 -3.27 -19.06 24.76
N LEU A 91 -3.95 -18.11 24.11
CA LEU A 91 -3.44 -17.44 22.91
C LEU A 91 -2.25 -16.51 23.23
N ALA A 92 -2.29 -15.79 24.35
CA ALA A 92 -1.19 -14.94 24.80
C ALA A 92 0.06 -15.77 25.15
N ASP A 93 -0.12 -16.89 25.87
CA ASP A 93 0.98 -17.78 26.24
C ASP A 93 1.61 -18.43 24.99
N ALA A 94 0.82 -18.78 23.97
CA ALA A 94 1.30 -19.44 22.77
C ALA A 94 1.89 -18.47 21.72
N TYR A 95 1.38 -17.24 21.61
CA TYR A 95 1.69 -16.33 20.50
C TYR A 95 2.12 -14.92 20.91
N GLY A 96 2.11 -14.58 22.20
CA GLY A 96 2.45 -13.24 22.68
C GLY A 96 1.46 -12.15 22.25
N ALA A 97 0.16 -12.50 22.26
CA ALA A 97 -0.96 -11.63 21.85
C ALA A 97 -1.04 -10.32 22.66
#